data_AF-X1SJ27-F1
#
_entry.id   AF-X1SJ27-F1
#
_cell.length_a   1.000
_cell.length_b   1.000
_cell.length_c   1.000
_cell.angle_alpha   90.00
_cell.angle_beta   90.00
_cell.angle_gamma   90.00
#
_symmetry.space_group_name_H-M   'P 1'
#
loop_
_entity.id
_entity.type
_entity.pdbx_description
1 polymer ?
#
loop_
_entity_poly.entity_id
_entity_poly.type
_entity_poly.pdbx_seq_one_letter_code
_entity_poly.pdbx_strand_id
1 'polypeptide(L)' 'MKIFPLDPSEFSTKFVNKMRKHPDIIQMPSSRQLQSIPQLLLARYLRKGNSLSLKDYIEIATATSFPDNQNLA' A
#
# COMPACT_ATOMS: atom_id res chain seq x y z
N MET A 1 -17.24 16.34 -0.69
CA MET A 1 -17.13 15.22 -1.64
C MET A 1 -16.00 14.32 -1.16
N LYS A 2 -16.30 13.23 -0.44
CA LYS A 2 -15.30 12.25 0.00
C LYS A 2 -15.09 11.25 -1.13
N ILE A 3 -14.16 11.57 -2.03
CA ILE A 3 -13.66 10.65 -3.04
C ILE A 3 -12.49 9.95 -2.36
N PHE A 4 -12.56 8.63 -2.20
CA PHE A 4 -11.70 7.75 -1.42
C PHE A 4 -12.21 7.35 -0.03
N PRO A 5 -12.33 6.04 0.27
CA PRO A 5 -12.55 5.60 1.65
C PRO A 5 -11.29 5.79 2.53
N LEU A 6 -10.10 5.97 1.93
CA LEU A 6 -8.79 6.10 2.62
C LEU A 6 -7.85 7.03 1.83
N ASP A 7 -7.20 7.97 2.51
CA ASP A 7 -6.11 8.75 1.90
C ASP A 7 -4.91 7.82 1.56
N PRO A 8 -4.41 7.81 0.31
CA PRO A 8 -3.31 6.93 -0.09
C PRO A 8 -2.02 7.12 0.71
N SER A 9 -1.70 8.34 1.12
CA SER A 9 -0.46 8.66 1.85
C SER A 9 -0.57 8.23 3.31
N GLU A 10 -1.72 8.48 3.93
CA GLU A 10 -2.04 8.02 5.28
C GLU A 10 -2.05 6.49 5.35
N PHE A 11 -2.70 5.84 4.39
CA PHE A 11 -2.71 4.38 4.26
C PHE A 11 -1.30 3.83 4.16
N SER A 12 -0.49 4.35 3.22
CA SER A 12 0.88 3.86 3.00
C SER A 12 1.74 4.00 4.26
N THR A 13 1.63 5.14 4.95
CA THR A 13 2.36 5.41 6.19
C THR A 13 1.96 4.44 7.29
N LYS A 14 0.65 4.22 7.50
CA LYS A 14 0.14 3.27 8.51
C LYS A 14 0.55 1.84 8.20
N PHE A 15 0.41 1.42 6.95
CA PHE A 15 0.77 0.09 6.48
C PHE A 15 2.26 -0.20 6.70
N VAL A 16 3.14 0.66 6.19
CA VAL A 16 4.60 0.49 6.31
C VAL A 16 5.04 0.51 7.77
N ASN A 17 4.48 1.40 8.60
CA ASN A 17 4.81 1.45 10.03
C ASN A 17 4.33 0.20 10.78
N LYS A 18 3.20 -0.38 10.39
CA LYS A 18 2.73 -1.64 10.98
C LYS A 18 3.61 -2.81 10.58
N MET A 19 3.97 -2.92 9.30
CA MET A 19 4.87 -3.96 8.78
C MET A 19 6.27 -3.88 9.43
N ARG A 20 6.83 -2.69 9.61
CA ARG A 20 8.13 -2.50 10.30
C ARG A 20 8.13 -2.95 11.77
N LYS A 21 6.96 -3.01 12.40
CA LYS A 21 6.79 -3.43 13.79
C LYS A 21 6.33 -4.89 13.90
N HIS A 22 6.11 -5.57 12.78
CA HIS A 22 5.63 -6.94 12.77
C HIS A 22 6.76 -7.88 13.25
N PRO A 23 6.51 -8.77 14.23
CA PRO A 23 7.55 -9.63 14.78
C PRO A 23 8.14 -10.58 13.73
N ASP A 24 7.31 -11.03 12.78
CA ASP A 24 7.70 -12.00 11.75
C ASP A 24 8.24 -11.34 10.46
N ILE A 25 8.57 -10.05 10.48
CA ILE A 25 9.06 -9.35 9.28
C ILE A 25 10.42 -9.91 8.85
N ILE A 26 10.51 -10.42 7.63
CA ILE A 26 11.75 -11.00 7.09
C ILE A 26 12.68 -9.90 6.59
N GLN A 27 12.13 -8.97 5.80
CA GLN A 27 12.86 -7.79 5.33
C GLN A 27 12.15 -6.50 5.69
N MET A 28 12.87 -5.57 6.32
CA MET A 28 12.28 -4.29 6.74
C MET A 28 11.83 -3.46 5.53
N PRO A 29 10.54 -3.05 5.47
CA PRO A 29 10.03 -2.14 4.44
C PRO A 29 10.82 -0.83 4.37
N SER A 30 11.26 -0.46 3.17
CA SER A 30 12.00 0.78 2.94
C SER A 30 11.07 1.99 2.72
N SER A 31 11.61 3.20 2.81
CA SER A 31 10.88 4.42 2.45
C SER A 31 10.47 4.45 0.97
N ARG A 32 11.14 3.67 0.10
CA ARG A 32 10.74 3.52 -1.31
C ARG A 32 9.43 2.76 -1.44
N GLN A 33 9.22 1.72 -0.62
CA GLN A 33 7.94 1.02 -0.60
C GLN A 33 6.81 1.96 -0.20
N LEU A 34 7.03 2.77 0.85
CA LEU A 34 6.09 3.80 1.29
C LEU A 34 5.72 4.77 0.16
N GLN A 35 6.69 5.21 -0.64
CA GLN A 35 6.43 6.11 -1.78
C GLN A 35 5.76 5.41 -2.96
N SER A 36 6.07 4.12 -3.20
CA SER A 36 5.54 3.37 -4.34
C SER A 36 4.03 3.11 -4.25
N ILE A 37 3.50 2.87 -3.05
CA ILE A 37 2.08 2.58 -2.81
C ILE A 37 1.16 3.70 -3.35
N PRO A 38 1.30 4.97 -2.93
CA PRO A 38 0.44 6.04 -3.43
C PRO A 38 0.65 6.33 -4.92
N GLN A 39 1.87 6.16 -5.46
CA GLN A 39 2.15 6.32 -6.89
C GLN A 39 1.39 5.28 -7.72
N LEU A 40 1.41 4.02 -7.29
CA LEU A 40 0.70 2.93 -7.98
C LEU A 40 -0.82 3.04 -7.81
N LEU A 41 -1.30 3.50 -6.65
CA LEU A 41 -2.71 3.77 -6.42
C LEU A 41 -3.21 4.89 -7.34
N LEU A 42 -2.44 5.97 -7.49
CA LEU A 42 -2.75 7.05 -8.44
C LEU A 42 -2.80 6.51 -9.88
N ALA A 43 -1.80 5.73 -10.29
CA ALA A 43 -1.78 5.14 -11.62
C ALA A 43 -3.00 4.23 -11.87
N ARG A 44 -3.40 3.44 -10.86
CA ARG A 44 -4.58 2.57 -10.94
C ARG A 44 -5.89 3.37 -10.95
N TYR A 45 -5.99 4.43 -10.15
CA TYR A 45 -7.13 5.34 -10.12
C TYR A 45 -7.40 5.94 -11.50
N LEU A 46 -6.35 6.44 -12.16
CA LEU A 46 -6.43 7.01 -13.51
C LEU A 46 -6.87 5.94 -14.53
N ARG A 47 -6.34 4.72 -14.42
CA ARG A 47 -6.68 3.61 -15.34
C ARG A 47 -8.11 3.10 -15.18
N LYS A 48 -8.64 3.08 -13.95
CA LYS A 48 -9.95 2.52 -13.59
C LYS A 48 -11.10 3.54 -13.69
N GLY A 49 -10.84 4.72 -14.25
CA GLY A 49 -11.86 5.76 -14.44
C GLY A 49 -12.21 6.49 -13.13
N ASN A 50 -11.21 6.92 -12.38
CA ASN A 50 -11.37 7.74 -11.18
C ASN A 50 -12.08 7.04 -10.00
N SER A 51 -11.84 5.73 -9.86
CA SER A 51 -12.35 4.97 -8.71
C SER A 51 -11.30 4.00 -8.17
N LEU A 52 -11.21 3.89 -6.84
CA LEU A 52 -10.45 2.84 -6.16
C LEU A 52 -11.32 2.18 -5.10
N SER A 53 -11.16 0.87 -4.99
CA SER A 53 -11.78 0.01 -4.00
C SER A 53 -10.75 -0.39 -2.93
N LEU A 54 -11.20 -0.86 -1.77
CA LEU A 54 -10.30 -1.40 -0.74
C LEU A 54 -9.41 -2.53 -1.26
N LYS A 55 -9.92 -3.34 -2.18
CA LYS A 55 -9.15 -4.41 -2.83
C LYS A 55 -7.92 -3.87 -3.56
N ASP A 56 -8.04 -2.70 -4.20
CA ASP A 56 -6.93 -2.10 -4.93
C ASP A 56 -5.80 -1.66 -3.98
N TYR A 57 -6.13 -1.22 -2.78
CA TYR A 57 -5.17 -0.87 -1.73
C TYR A 57 -4.41 -2.09 -1.23
N ILE A 58 -5.13 -3.17 -0.93
CA ILE A 58 -4.54 -4.43 -0.47
C ILE A 58 -3.64 -5.00 -1.56
N GLU A 59 -4.14 -5.15 -2.80
CA GLU A 59 -3.36 -5.70 -3.91
C GLU A 59 -2.04 -4.93 -4.14
N ILE A 60 -2.06 -3.60 -4.08
CA ILE A 60 -0.85 -2.79 -4.27
C ILE A 60 0.08 -2.87 -3.06
N ALA A 61 -0.43 -2.83 -1.82
CA ALA A 61 0.38 -2.95 -0.62
C ALA A 61 1.09 -4.31 -0.53
N THR A 62 0.38 -5.39 -0.86
CA THR A 62 0.94 -6.74 -0.96
C THR A 62 1.97 -6.80 -2.09
N ALA A 63 1.64 -6.38 -3.31
CA ALA A 63 2.55 -6.49 -4.45
C ALA A 63 3.83 -5.64 -4.33
N THR A 64 3.81 -4.55 -3.57
CA THR A 64 4.99 -3.72 -3.29
C THR A 64 5.84 -4.23 -2.13
N SER A 65 5.34 -5.21 -1.38
CA SER A 65 6.08 -5.84 -0.29
C SER A 65 7.10 -6.84 -0.82
N PHE A 66 8.19 -6.99 -0.07
CA PHE A 66 9.19 -8.03 -0.33
C PHE A 66 8.49 -9.39 -0.48
N PRO A 67 8.84 -10.23 -1.48
CA PRO A 67 8.11 -11.47 -1.77
C PRO A 67 7.81 -12.33 -0.54
N ASP A 68 8.80 -12.54 0.33
CA ASP A 68 8.60 -13.39 1.50
C ASP A 68 7.74 -12.73 2.61
N ASN A 69 7.57 -11.40 2.56
CA ASN A 69 6.67 -10.66 3.44
C ASN A 69 5.23 -10.55 2.91
N GLN A 70 4.93 -11.01 1.68
CA GLN A 70 3.61 -10.79 1.06
C GLN A 70 2.47 -11.46 1.83
N ASN A 71 2.73 -12.59 2.50
CA ASN A 71 1.73 -13.26 3.33
C ASN A 71 1.41 -12.49 4.62
N LEU A 72 2.27 -11.56 5.02
CA LEU A 72 2.09 -10.70 6.20
C LEU A 72 1.42 -9.36 5.87
N ALA A 73 1.38 -9.00 4.57
CA ALA A 73 0.96 -7.71 4.04
C ALA A 73 -0.53 -7.66 3.70
#